data_AF-A0A0N9UVY1-F1
#
_entry.id   AF-A0A0N9UVY1-F1
#
_cell.length_a   1.000
_cell.length_b   1.000
_cell.length_c   1.000
_cell.angle_alpha   90.00
_cell.angle_beta   90.00
_cell.angle_gamma   90.00
#
_symmetry.space_group_name_H-M   'P 1'
#
loop_
_entity.id
_entity.type
_entity.pdbx_description
1 polymer ?
#
loop_
_entity_poly.entity_id
_entity_poly.type
_entity_poly.pdbx_seq_one_letter_code
_entity_poly.pdbx_strand_id
1 'polypeptide(L)'
;MSARRQKRLSEVNNRARGATIARARRSFVERAHSAPRHRMTIMAATKTASRKAASSGAGKQSERASKAKGDGKPGPSAQHPVDAIKLLKADHKEVKTWFKEYEKLDAKGDKQALADKICLALTVHAQIEEEIFYPAARPAVDDDALFDEAEVEHGSAKQLIAEIQAMKAGDRLFDAKVIVLGEYIDHHVGEEEEEMFPEARDSDLDLKALGVQLAARKAELMAAAGK
;
A
#
# COMPACT_ATOMS: atom_id res chain seq x y z
N MET A 1 24.88 6.70 47.62
CA MET A 1 23.56 6.01 47.58
C MET A 1 23.73 4.70 46.81
N SER A 2 23.38 3.58 47.44
CA SER A 2 23.82 2.21 47.06
C SER A 2 23.21 1.70 45.74
N ALA A 3 24.00 0.94 44.98
CA ALA A 3 23.65 0.25 43.72
C ALA A 3 22.35 -0.58 43.79
N ARG A 4 21.91 -0.97 45.00
CA ARG A 4 20.60 -1.61 45.23
C ARG A 4 19.40 -0.72 44.87
N ARG A 5 19.54 0.61 44.94
CA ARG A 5 18.46 1.56 44.61
C ARG A 5 18.29 1.72 43.10
N GLN A 6 19.39 1.69 42.33
CA GLN A 6 19.33 1.73 40.86
C GLN A 6 18.72 0.46 40.28
N LYS A 7 19.10 -0.73 40.79
CA LYS A 7 18.52 -2.00 40.33
C LYS A 7 17.01 -2.12 40.59
N ARG A 8 16.53 -1.55 41.69
CA ARG A 8 15.10 -1.57 42.04
C ARG A 8 14.26 -0.60 41.18
N LEU A 9 14.87 0.47 40.67
CA LEU A 9 14.22 1.41 39.75
C LEU A 9 14.12 0.84 38.32
N SER A 10 15.14 0.13 37.84
CA SER A 10 15.10 -0.54 36.54
C SER A 10 14.09 -1.71 36.53
N GLU A 11 13.99 -2.47 37.62
CA GLU A 11 13.01 -3.56 37.73
C GLU A 11 11.56 -3.07 37.77
N VAL A 12 11.29 -1.91 38.39
CA VAL A 12 9.96 -1.29 38.41
C VAL A 12 9.58 -0.72 37.03
N ASN A 13 10.54 -0.13 36.31
CA ASN A 13 10.31 0.41 34.96
C ASN A 13 10.02 -0.71 33.93
N ASN A 14 10.73 -1.85 34.01
CA ASN A 14 10.46 -3.00 33.15
C ASN A 14 9.10 -3.66 33.43
N ARG A 15 8.64 -3.63 34.69
CA ARG A 15 7.32 -4.17 35.06
C ARG A 15 6.16 -3.29 34.57
N ALA A 16 6.38 -1.98 34.45
CA ALA A 16 5.41 -1.05 33.87
C ALA A 16 5.29 -1.21 32.34
N ARG A 17 6.40 -1.43 31.62
CA ARG A 17 6.41 -1.69 30.17
C ARG A 17 5.73 -3.01 29.79
N GLY A 18 5.88 -4.06 30.61
CA GLY A 18 5.18 -5.34 30.39
C GLY A 18 3.66 -5.30 30.64
N ALA A 19 3.16 -4.32 31.40
CA ALA A 19 1.73 -4.19 31.69
C ALA A 19 0.95 -3.52 30.54
N THR A 20 1.60 -2.72 29.69
CA THR A 20 1.00 -2.08 28.52
C THR A 20 0.73 -3.12 27.40
N ILE A 21 1.64 -4.07 27.20
CA ILE A 21 1.54 -5.14 26.18
C ILE A 21 0.39 -6.13 26.48
N ALA A 22 0.03 -6.32 27.76
CA ALA A 22 -1.08 -7.22 28.14
C ALA A 22 -2.48 -6.62 27.92
N ARG A 23 -2.58 -5.31 27.66
CA ARG A 23 -3.87 -4.63 27.42
C ARG A 23 -4.24 -4.57 25.93
N ALA A 24 -3.26 -4.65 25.02
CA ALA A 24 -3.49 -4.68 23.57
C ALA A 24 -3.91 -6.07 23.05
N ARG A 25 -3.60 -7.16 23.76
CA ARG A 25 -3.97 -8.54 23.34
C ARG A 25 -5.43 -8.94 23.60
N ARG A 26 -6.28 -8.02 24.06
CA ARG A 26 -7.69 -8.29 24.37
C ARG A 26 -8.68 -7.83 23.28
N SER A 27 -8.19 -7.35 22.13
CA SER A 27 -9.03 -6.85 21.03
C SER A 27 -9.09 -7.77 19.80
N PHE A 28 -8.26 -8.83 19.74
CA PHE A 28 -8.15 -9.72 18.57
C PHE A 28 -9.11 -10.93 18.60
N VAL A 29 -9.51 -11.43 19.77
CA VAL A 29 -10.33 -12.67 19.85
C VAL A 29 -11.85 -12.41 19.98
N GLU A 30 -12.29 -11.25 20.47
CA GLU A 30 -13.72 -10.99 20.75
C GLU A 30 -14.52 -10.47 19.55
N ARG A 31 -13.88 -10.07 18.45
CA ARG A 31 -14.56 -9.55 17.25
C ARG A 31 -14.90 -10.62 16.20
N ALA A 32 -14.60 -11.89 16.46
CA ALA A 32 -14.87 -13.01 15.56
C ALA A 32 -16.23 -13.72 15.82
N HIS A 33 -17.02 -13.29 16.80
CA HIS A 33 -18.23 -14.02 17.25
C HIS A 33 -19.58 -13.28 17.07
N SER A 34 -19.64 -12.19 16.28
CA SER A 34 -20.93 -11.51 16.04
C SER A 34 -21.02 -10.86 14.66
N ALA A 35 -21.11 -11.69 13.61
CA ALA A 35 -21.56 -11.24 12.30
C ALA A 35 -22.58 -12.26 11.72
N PRO A 36 -23.78 -11.83 11.31
CA PRO A 36 -24.77 -12.73 10.72
C PRO A 36 -24.35 -13.12 9.30
N ARG A 37 -24.35 -14.43 9.02
CA ARG A 37 -24.13 -15.00 7.68
C ARG A 37 -25.29 -14.61 6.76
N HIS A 38 -25.10 -13.65 5.87
CA HIS A 38 -26.07 -13.35 4.82
C HIS A 38 -25.98 -14.35 3.66
N ARG A 39 -27.07 -15.11 3.51
CA ARG A 39 -27.35 -16.03 2.42
C ARG A 39 -27.74 -15.20 1.19
N MET A 40 -26.94 -15.25 0.13
CA MET A 40 -27.14 -14.48 -1.10
C MET A 40 -28.17 -15.19 -2.00
N THR A 41 -29.39 -14.64 -2.06
CA THR A 41 -30.44 -15.08 -2.97
C THR A 41 -30.35 -14.30 -4.28
N ILE A 42 -30.21 -15.03 -5.38
CA ILE A 42 -30.18 -14.51 -6.75
C ILE A 42 -31.61 -14.10 -7.13
N MET A 43 -31.84 -12.84 -7.51
CA MET A 43 -33.07 -12.42 -8.19
C MET A 43 -32.74 -11.77 -9.54
N ALA A 44 -33.27 -12.40 -10.59
CA ALA A 44 -33.29 -11.92 -11.96
C ALA A 44 -34.25 -10.74 -12.10
N ALA A 45 -33.86 -9.72 -12.87
CA ALA A 45 -34.76 -8.65 -13.30
C ALA A 45 -34.77 -8.55 -14.83
N THR A 46 -35.96 -8.79 -15.38
CA THR A 46 -36.31 -8.70 -16.79
C THR A 46 -36.57 -7.27 -17.25
N LYS A 47 -36.22 -7.04 -18.51
CA LYS A 47 -36.32 -5.84 -19.35
C LYS A 47 -37.76 -5.32 -19.50
N THR A 48 -37.97 -4.00 -19.45
CA THR A 48 -39.06 -3.31 -20.17
C THR A 48 -38.60 -1.94 -20.67
N ALA A 49 -38.95 -1.65 -21.92
CA ALA A 49 -38.65 -0.42 -22.64
C ALA A 49 -39.82 0.58 -22.53
N SER A 50 -39.53 1.87 -22.61
CA SER A 50 -40.50 2.84 -23.13
C SER A 50 -39.82 4.02 -23.83
N ARG A 51 -40.44 4.44 -24.93
CA ARG A 51 -40.01 5.45 -25.91
C ARG A 51 -40.51 6.84 -25.47
N LYS A 52 -39.90 7.94 -25.96
CA LYS A 52 -40.42 8.79 -27.07
C LYS A 52 -39.84 10.23 -27.11
N ALA A 53 -39.53 10.64 -28.35
CA ALA A 53 -39.63 11.97 -28.99
C ALA A 53 -38.64 13.13 -28.72
N ALA A 54 -38.42 13.85 -29.82
CA ALA A 54 -37.44 14.89 -30.12
C ALA A 54 -38.07 16.29 -30.26
N SER A 55 -37.24 17.35 -30.26
CA SER A 55 -37.27 18.50 -31.20
C SER A 55 -35.96 19.32 -31.02
N SER A 56 -35.13 19.51 -32.05
CA SER A 56 -34.94 20.71 -32.92
C SER A 56 -35.03 22.07 -32.21
N GLY A 57 -34.13 23.05 -32.35
CA GLY A 57 -32.95 23.23 -33.20
C GLY A 57 -32.40 24.68 -33.08
N ALA A 58 -31.37 24.99 -33.89
CA ALA A 58 -30.75 26.30 -34.20
C ALA A 58 -30.10 27.06 -33.02
N GLY A 59 -28.84 27.55 -33.04
CA GLY A 59 -27.94 27.91 -34.12
C GLY A 59 -27.54 29.39 -33.96
N LYS A 60 -26.26 29.70 -33.69
CA LYS A 60 -25.54 30.89 -34.20
C LYS A 60 -24.05 30.91 -33.80
N GLN A 61 -23.25 31.31 -34.77
CA GLN A 61 -21.79 31.50 -34.79
C GLN A 61 -21.40 32.90 -34.32
N SER A 62 -20.15 33.07 -33.85
CA SER A 62 -19.29 34.28 -33.96
C SER A 62 -17.93 33.94 -33.31
N GLU A 63 -16.90 33.64 -34.09
CA GLU A 63 -15.82 34.53 -34.60
C GLU A 63 -14.57 34.66 -33.70
N ARG A 64 -13.58 33.84 -34.08
CA ARG A 64 -12.13 34.08 -34.24
C ARG A 64 -11.51 35.40 -33.73
N ALA A 65 -10.45 35.25 -32.93
CA ALA A 65 -9.22 36.05 -33.06
C ALA A 65 -7.99 35.19 -32.76
N SER A 66 -7.03 35.23 -33.68
CA SER A 66 -5.81 34.44 -33.71
C SER A 66 -4.63 35.25 -33.18
N LYS A 67 -3.71 34.64 -32.41
CA LYS A 67 -2.32 35.11 -32.36
C LYS A 67 -1.37 33.92 -32.23
N ALA A 68 -0.31 33.98 -33.04
CA ALA A 68 0.54 32.88 -33.42
C ALA A 68 1.78 32.71 -32.51
N LYS A 69 2.14 31.44 -32.34
CA LYS A 69 3.47 30.82 -32.45
C LYS A 69 4.60 31.26 -31.50
N GLY A 70 4.96 30.32 -30.63
CA GLY A 70 6.30 30.12 -30.09
C GLY A 70 6.54 28.61 -29.96
N ASP A 71 7.21 28.03 -30.97
CA ASP A 71 7.67 26.64 -30.95
C ASP A 71 8.83 26.50 -29.95
N GLY A 72 8.49 26.25 -28.69
CA GLY A 72 9.39 25.73 -27.68
C GLY A 72 8.94 24.32 -27.34
N LYS A 73 9.62 23.30 -27.89
CA LYS A 73 9.44 21.90 -27.51
C LYS A 73 9.65 21.81 -25.98
N PRO A 74 8.64 21.48 -25.15
CA PRO A 74 8.94 21.22 -23.76
C PRO A 74 9.77 19.94 -23.74
N GLY A 75 11.02 20.05 -23.29
CA GLY A 75 11.77 18.89 -22.81
C GLY A 75 10.97 18.18 -21.71
N PRO A 76 11.31 16.93 -21.36
CA PRO A 76 10.59 16.20 -20.32
C PRO A 76 10.52 17.12 -19.10
N SER A 77 9.30 17.48 -18.71
CA SER A 77 9.07 18.28 -17.53
C SER A 77 9.81 17.60 -16.41
N ALA A 78 10.80 18.30 -15.84
CA ALA A 78 11.38 17.90 -14.57
C ALA A 78 10.21 17.92 -13.58
N GLN A 79 9.57 16.75 -13.44
CA GLN A 79 8.57 16.52 -12.42
C GLN A 79 9.26 16.92 -11.13
N HIS A 80 8.68 17.88 -10.40
CA HIS A 80 9.18 18.20 -9.08
C HIS A 80 9.34 16.88 -8.33
N PRO A 81 10.54 16.58 -7.80
CA PRO A 81 10.81 15.29 -7.21
C PRO A 81 9.74 15.02 -6.15
N VAL A 82 8.98 13.95 -6.37
CA VAL A 82 7.96 13.48 -5.45
C VAL A 82 8.71 13.10 -4.17
N ASP A 83 8.30 13.63 -3.02
CA ASP A 83 8.92 13.24 -1.75
C ASP A 83 8.70 11.74 -1.49
N ALA A 84 9.60 11.13 -0.72
CA ALA A 84 9.63 9.70 -0.44
C ALA A 84 8.28 9.17 0.04
N ILE A 85 7.69 9.81 1.07
CA ILE A 85 6.41 9.41 1.64
C ILE A 85 5.31 9.46 0.58
N LYS A 86 5.26 10.51 -0.24
CA LYS A 86 4.25 10.61 -1.30
C LYS A 86 4.41 9.52 -2.37
N LEU A 87 5.65 9.08 -2.64
CA LEU A 87 5.91 7.94 -3.54
C LEU A 87 5.40 6.63 -2.91
N LEU A 88 5.79 6.33 -1.67
CA LEU A 88 5.40 5.09 -0.98
C LEU A 88 3.87 5.00 -0.81
N LYS A 89 3.21 6.08 -0.37
CA LYS A 89 1.74 6.15 -0.31
C LYS A 89 1.05 5.98 -1.66
N ALA A 90 1.70 6.40 -2.76
CA ALA A 90 1.15 6.17 -4.10
C ALA A 90 1.16 4.68 -4.44
N ASP A 91 2.22 3.96 -4.07
CA ASP A 91 2.33 2.52 -4.22
C ASP A 91 1.27 1.80 -3.38
N HIS A 92 1.12 2.16 -2.11
CA HIS A 92 0.09 1.62 -1.20
C HIS A 92 -1.30 1.72 -1.80
N LYS A 93 -1.65 2.92 -2.30
CA LYS A 93 -2.94 3.19 -2.92
C LYS A 93 -3.15 2.34 -4.18
N GLU A 94 -2.09 2.15 -4.97
CA GLU A 94 -2.14 1.38 -6.20
C GLU A 94 -2.39 -0.11 -5.91
N VAL A 95 -1.61 -0.72 -5.02
CA VAL A 95 -1.79 -2.14 -4.64
C VAL A 95 -3.13 -2.38 -3.94
N LYS A 96 -3.57 -1.46 -3.06
CA LYS A 96 -4.90 -1.52 -2.44
C LYS A 96 -6.04 -1.48 -3.46
N THR A 97 -5.85 -0.74 -4.55
CA THR A 97 -6.80 -0.72 -5.67
C THR A 97 -6.82 -2.07 -6.38
N TRP A 98 -5.66 -2.64 -6.67
CA TRP A 98 -5.56 -3.93 -7.34
C TRP A 98 -6.10 -5.11 -6.52
N PHE A 99 -5.91 -5.12 -5.20
CA PHE A 99 -6.56 -6.15 -4.35
C PHE A 99 -8.09 -6.08 -4.46
N LYS A 100 -8.68 -4.88 -4.44
CA LYS A 100 -10.13 -4.69 -4.64
C LYS A 100 -10.60 -5.05 -6.05
N GLU A 101 -9.75 -4.89 -7.05
CA GLU A 101 -10.03 -5.33 -8.42
C GLU A 101 -9.97 -6.85 -8.51
N TYR A 102 -8.97 -7.48 -7.88
CA TYR A 102 -8.77 -8.92 -7.84
C TYR A 102 -10.00 -9.66 -7.30
N GLU A 103 -10.59 -9.18 -6.21
CA GLU A 103 -11.80 -9.76 -5.62
C GLU A 103 -13.02 -9.78 -6.56
N LYS A 104 -13.03 -8.92 -7.59
CA LYS A 104 -14.13 -8.80 -8.56
C LYS A 104 -13.89 -9.65 -9.82
N LEU A 105 -12.71 -10.25 -9.97
CA LEU A 105 -12.39 -11.07 -11.12
C LEU A 105 -12.92 -12.50 -10.93
N ASP A 106 -13.49 -13.06 -11.98
CA ASP A 106 -13.90 -14.47 -12.03
C ASP A 106 -12.99 -15.32 -12.94
N ALA A 107 -12.43 -14.70 -13.99
CA ALA A 107 -11.59 -15.38 -14.96
C ALA A 107 -10.21 -15.69 -14.38
N LYS A 108 -9.82 -16.98 -14.42
CA LYS A 108 -8.53 -17.46 -13.91
C LYS A 108 -7.33 -16.73 -14.53
N GLY A 109 -7.38 -16.46 -15.84
CA GLY A 109 -6.30 -15.75 -16.53
C GLY A 109 -6.10 -14.34 -16.01
N ASP A 110 -7.19 -13.59 -15.82
CA ASP A 110 -7.15 -12.22 -15.31
C ASP A 110 -6.69 -12.19 -13.85
N LYS A 111 -7.15 -13.16 -13.04
CA LYS A 111 -6.67 -13.33 -11.66
C LYS A 111 -5.17 -13.58 -11.58
N GLN A 112 -4.65 -14.51 -12.39
CA GLN A 112 -3.21 -14.80 -12.40
C GLN A 112 -2.42 -13.54 -12.74
N ALA A 113 -2.77 -12.85 -13.83
CA ALA A 113 -2.05 -11.67 -14.28
C ALA A 113 -2.07 -10.55 -13.23
N LEU A 114 -3.21 -10.34 -12.55
CA LEU A 114 -3.30 -9.32 -11.52
C LEU A 114 -2.57 -9.72 -10.23
N ALA A 115 -2.61 -10.99 -9.82
CA ALA A 115 -1.82 -11.49 -8.69
C ALA A 115 -0.32 -11.35 -8.94
N ASP A 116 0.16 -11.71 -10.14
CA ASP A 116 1.57 -11.57 -10.52
C ASP A 116 2.00 -10.09 -10.48
N LYS A 117 1.14 -9.19 -10.96
CA LYS A 117 1.36 -7.74 -10.91
C LYS A 117 1.46 -7.21 -9.48
N ILE A 118 0.53 -7.62 -8.61
CA ILE A 118 0.54 -7.27 -7.18
C ILE A 118 1.83 -7.77 -6.53
N CYS A 119 2.18 -9.04 -6.74
CA CYS A 119 3.37 -9.67 -6.17
C CYS A 119 4.65 -8.93 -6.58
N LEU A 120 4.77 -8.58 -7.87
CA LEU A 120 5.92 -7.82 -8.37
C LEU A 120 6.00 -6.43 -7.71
N ALA A 121 4.88 -5.70 -7.67
CA ALA A 121 4.86 -4.36 -7.10
C ALA A 121 5.24 -4.36 -5.62
N LEU A 122 4.68 -5.29 -4.83
CA LEU A 122 5.00 -5.43 -3.40
C LEU A 122 6.47 -5.84 -3.18
N THR A 123 7.01 -6.71 -4.03
CA THR A 123 8.44 -7.10 -3.96
C THR A 123 9.34 -5.88 -4.17
N VAL A 124 9.04 -5.07 -5.19
CA VAL A 124 9.82 -3.86 -5.50
C VAL A 124 9.66 -2.80 -4.40
N HIS A 125 8.45 -2.62 -3.90
CA HIS A 125 8.13 -1.68 -2.84
C HIS A 125 8.89 -1.98 -1.54
N ALA A 126 8.76 -3.21 -1.03
CA ALA A 126 9.48 -3.64 0.16
C ALA A 126 11.00 -3.52 -0.01
N GLN A 127 11.52 -3.78 -1.22
CA GLN A 127 12.94 -3.67 -1.50
C GLN A 127 13.44 -2.22 -1.46
N ILE A 128 12.69 -1.25 -2.01
CA ILE A 128 13.12 0.17 -1.94
C ILE A 128 13.04 0.72 -0.52
N GLU A 129 12.12 0.22 0.31
CA GLU A 129 12.02 0.60 1.71
C GLU A 129 13.21 0.09 2.51
N GLU A 130 13.50 -1.20 2.41
CA GLU A 130 14.61 -1.83 3.12
C GLU A 130 15.98 -1.33 2.67
N GLU A 131 16.16 -1.05 1.37
CA GLU A 131 17.46 -0.60 0.85
C GLU A 131 17.71 0.90 1.09
N ILE A 132 16.66 1.73 1.19
CA ILE A 132 16.79 3.19 1.13
C ILE A 132 15.99 3.89 2.25
N PHE A 133 14.69 3.63 2.37
CA PHE A 133 13.85 4.39 3.30
C PHE A 133 14.14 4.03 4.75
N TYR A 134 14.04 2.77 5.15
CA TYR A 134 14.25 2.35 6.54
C TYR A 134 15.64 2.67 7.07
N PRO A 135 16.76 2.43 6.35
CA PRO A 135 18.08 2.80 6.84
C PRO A 135 18.25 4.31 7.07
N ALA A 136 17.56 5.15 6.28
CA ALA A 136 17.59 6.59 6.46
C ALA A 136 16.64 7.05 7.58
N ALA A 137 15.43 6.50 7.65
CA ALA A 137 14.38 6.93 8.57
C ALA A 137 14.61 6.44 10.01
N ARG A 138 15.11 5.22 10.19
CA ARG A 138 15.32 4.60 11.50
C ARG A 138 16.15 5.43 12.49
N PRO A 139 17.29 6.06 12.13
CA PRO A 139 18.00 6.94 13.06
C PRO A 139 17.31 8.29 13.33
N ALA A 140 16.31 8.65 12.53
CA ALA A 140 15.58 9.93 12.63
C ALA A 140 14.23 9.80 13.37
N VAL A 141 13.76 8.57 13.58
CA VAL A 141 12.49 8.22 14.22
C VAL A 141 12.80 7.43 15.50
N ASP A 142 12.34 7.88 16.67
CA ASP A 142 12.68 7.31 17.98
C ASP A 142 11.77 6.11 18.36
N ASP A 143 11.55 5.20 17.40
CA ASP A 143 10.79 3.98 17.60
C ASP A 143 11.39 2.79 16.83
N ASP A 144 12.45 2.20 17.39
CA ASP A 144 13.09 1.01 16.83
C ASP A 144 12.13 -0.19 16.69
N ALA A 145 11.11 -0.29 17.56
CA ALA A 145 10.19 -1.42 17.54
C ALA A 145 9.29 -1.39 16.31
N LEU A 146 8.88 -0.21 15.86
CA LEU A 146 8.11 -0.01 14.64
C LEU A 146 8.86 -0.51 13.39
N PHE A 147 10.17 -0.25 13.30
CA PHE A 147 10.98 -0.77 12.18
C PHE A 147 11.27 -2.27 12.30
N ASP A 148 11.46 -2.80 13.51
CA ASP A 148 11.65 -4.24 13.73
C ASP A 148 10.38 -5.03 13.36
N GLU A 149 9.20 -4.49 13.67
CA GLU A 149 7.92 -5.07 13.27
C GLU A 149 7.77 -5.08 11.75
N ALA A 150 7.98 -3.94 11.09
CA ALA A 150 7.95 -3.81 9.63
C ALA A 150 8.89 -4.82 8.93
N GLU A 151 10.12 -5.04 9.45
CA GLU A 151 11.05 -6.02 8.88
C GLU A 151 10.52 -7.46 8.94
N VAL A 152 9.87 -7.83 10.06
CA VAL A 152 9.25 -9.16 10.23
C VAL A 152 8.03 -9.33 9.32
N GLU A 153 7.21 -8.28 9.19
CA GLU A 153 6.06 -8.27 8.30
C GLU A 153 6.47 -8.38 6.83
N HIS A 154 7.50 -7.64 6.40
CA HIS A 154 8.08 -7.75 5.06
C HIS A 154 8.57 -9.17 4.76
N GLY A 155 9.30 -9.79 5.70
CA GLY A 155 9.74 -11.17 5.55
C GLY A 155 8.57 -12.14 5.33
N SER A 156 7.50 -11.96 6.10
CA SER A 156 6.28 -12.78 6.02
C SER A 156 5.53 -12.56 4.70
N ALA A 157 5.37 -11.31 4.27
CA ALA A 157 4.74 -10.96 3.00
C ALA A 157 5.54 -11.51 1.80
N LYS A 158 6.87 -11.40 1.81
CA LYS A 158 7.75 -11.94 0.76
C LYS A 158 7.66 -13.46 0.65
N GLN A 159 7.59 -14.17 1.79
CA GLN A 159 7.36 -15.61 1.76
C GLN A 159 6.02 -15.95 1.09
N LEU A 160 4.95 -15.25 1.47
CA LEU A 160 3.62 -15.50 0.91
C LEU A 160 3.56 -15.15 -0.60
N ILE A 161 4.24 -14.09 -1.02
CA ILE A 161 4.42 -13.72 -2.43
C ILE A 161 5.10 -14.86 -3.20
N ALA A 162 6.21 -15.41 -2.69
CA ALA A 162 6.91 -16.51 -3.34
C ALA A 162 6.01 -17.75 -3.48
N GLU A 163 5.19 -18.05 -2.46
CA GLU A 163 4.22 -19.14 -2.50
C GLU A 163 3.13 -18.89 -3.56
N ILE A 164 2.60 -17.67 -3.68
CA ILE A 164 1.60 -17.31 -4.71
C ILE A 164 2.19 -17.41 -6.11
N GLN A 165 3.41 -16.91 -6.33
CA GLN A 165 4.10 -16.95 -7.63
C GLN A 165 4.41 -18.39 -8.08
N ALA A 166 4.56 -19.32 -7.14
CA ALA A 166 4.76 -20.76 -7.43
C ALA A 166 3.45 -21.50 -7.78
N MET A 167 2.29 -20.85 -7.67
CA MET A 167 0.97 -21.46 -7.87
C MET A 167 0.30 -20.99 -9.17
N LYS A 168 -0.81 -21.64 -9.54
CA LYS A 168 -1.68 -21.24 -10.64
C LYS A 168 -3.04 -20.79 -10.15
N ALA A 169 -3.61 -19.78 -10.79
CA ALA A 169 -4.97 -19.35 -10.54
C ALA A 169 -5.95 -20.52 -10.72
N GLY A 170 -6.75 -20.78 -9.68
CA GLY A 170 -7.64 -21.93 -9.58
C GLY A 170 -7.08 -23.11 -8.80
N ASP A 171 -5.81 -23.09 -8.39
CA ASP A 171 -5.32 -23.99 -7.36
C ASP A 171 -6.07 -23.72 -6.05
N ARG A 172 -6.31 -24.79 -5.28
CA ARG A 172 -7.20 -24.78 -4.11
C ARG A 172 -6.95 -23.63 -3.12
N LEU A 173 -5.68 -23.24 -2.94
CA LEU A 173 -5.28 -22.22 -1.97
C LEU A 173 -4.88 -20.88 -2.59
N PHE A 174 -4.92 -20.74 -3.92
CA PHE A 174 -4.39 -19.55 -4.61
C PHE A 174 -5.12 -18.28 -4.16
N ASP A 175 -6.45 -18.27 -4.29
CA ASP A 175 -7.27 -17.12 -3.91
C ASP A 175 -7.16 -16.78 -2.42
N ALA A 176 -7.13 -17.81 -1.57
CA ALA A 176 -6.99 -17.62 -0.13
C ALA A 176 -5.66 -16.95 0.22
N LYS A 177 -4.56 -17.32 -0.44
CA LYS A 177 -3.24 -16.69 -0.22
C LYS A 177 -3.22 -15.25 -0.70
N VAL A 178 -3.79 -14.95 -1.87
CA VAL A 178 -3.85 -13.57 -2.38
C VAL A 178 -4.68 -12.68 -1.44
N ILE A 179 -5.79 -13.19 -0.89
CA ILE A 179 -6.61 -12.46 0.08
C ILE A 179 -5.84 -12.20 1.38
N VAL A 180 -5.19 -13.24 1.95
CA VAL A 180 -4.38 -13.09 3.17
C VAL A 180 -3.21 -12.13 2.95
N LEU A 181 -2.58 -12.15 1.77
CA LEU A 181 -1.56 -11.16 1.44
C LEU A 181 -2.13 -9.75 1.47
N GLY A 182 -3.32 -9.52 0.92
CA GLY A 182 -4.00 -8.23 0.98
C GLY A 182 -4.28 -7.77 2.42
N GLU A 183 -4.68 -8.68 3.31
CA GLU A 183 -4.90 -8.38 4.74
C GLU A 183 -3.60 -7.98 5.45
N TYR A 184 -2.50 -8.70 5.21
CA TYR A 184 -1.19 -8.37 5.78
C TYR A 184 -0.71 -7.00 5.30
N ILE A 185 -0.84 -6.71 4.00
CA ILE A 185 -0.43 -5.41 3.45
C ILE A 185 -1.31 -4.26 3.97
N ASP A 186 -2.63 -4.45 4.15
CA ASP A 186 -3.48 -3.39 4.69
C ASP A 186 -3.14 -3.04 6.14
N HIS A 187 -2.69 -4.02 6.94
CA HIS A 187 -2.19 -3.78 8.29
C HIS A 187 -0.88 -3.00 8.29
N HIS A 188 0.12 -3.52 7.56
CA HIS A 188 1.45 -2.92 7.41
C HIS A 188 1.37 -1.45 6.96
N VAL A 189 0.61 -1.19 5.89
CA VAL A 189 0.39 0.16 5.36
C VAL A 189 -0.25 1.09 6.40
N GLY A 190 -1.11 0.55 7.26
CA GLY A 190 -1.71 1.31 8.35
C GLY A 190 -0.66 1.82 9.34
N GLU A 191 0.22 0.95 9.79
CA GLU A 191 1.29 1.29 10.73
C GLU A 191 2.26 2.31 10.13
N GLU A 192 2.67 2.11 8.87
CA GLU A 192 3.53 3.07 8.20
C GLU A 192 2.87 4.43 7.99
N GLU A 193 1.63 4.47 7.49
CA GLU A 193 0.97 5.74 7.16
C GLU A 193 0.47 6.51 8.38
N GLU A 194 0.14 5.83 9.47
CA GLU A 194 -0.42 6.44 10.69
C GLU A 194 0.64 6.70 11.76
N GLU A 195 1.75 5.98 11.76
CA GLU A 195 2.80 6.08 12.80
C GLU A 195 4.15 6.48 12.19
N MET A 196 4.73 5.64 11.31
CA MET A 196 6.11 5.84 10.83
C MET A 196 6.29 7.09 9.97
N PHE A 197 5.41 7.32 8.99
CA PHE A 197 5.51 8.43 8.04
C PHE A 197 5.26 9.79 8.68
N PRO A 198 4.30 9.97 9.60
CA PRO A 198 4.20 11.19 10.39
C PRO A 198 5.51 11.53 11.12
N GLU A 199 6.11 10.57 11.83
CA GLU A 199 7.37 10.80 12.56
C GLU A 199 8.53 11.11 11.62
N ALA A 200 8.66 10.36 10.51
CA ALA A 200 9.66 10.64 9.49
C ALA A 200 9.49 12.04 8.86
N ARG A 201 8.25 12.53 8.72
CA ARG A 201 7.95 13.86 8.18
C ARG A 201 8.26 14.99 9.15
N ASP A 202 8.12 14.74 10.45
CA ASP A 202 8.43 15.71 11.50
C ASP A 202 9.93 15.73 11.88
N SER A 203 10.72 14.81 11.32
CA SER A 203 12.16 14.72 11.48
C SER A 203 12.97 15.60 10.51
N ASP A 204 14.31 15.58 10.64
CA ASP A 204 15.24 16.31 9.77
C ASP A 204 15.56 15.59 8.43
N LEU A 205 14.81 14.53 8.07
CA LEU A 205 15.05 13.78 6.83
C LEU A 205 14.81 14.64 5.58
N ASP A 206 15.75 14.58 4.63
CA ASP A 206 15.53 15.11 3.28
C ASP A 206 14.66 14.14 2.46
N LEU A 207 13.35 14.19 2.70
CA LEU A 207 12.36 13.35 2.02
C LEU A 207 12.34 13.57 0.50
N LYS A 208 12.77 14.74 0.00
CA LYS A 208 12.84 15.00 -1.45
C LYS A 208 14.02 14.26 -2.06
N ALA A 209 15.19 14.33 -1.42
CA ALA A 209 16.36 13.59 -1.87
C ALA A 209 16.14 12.07 -1.79
N LEU A 210 15.51 11.58 -0.71
CA LEU A 210 15.11 10.17 -0.60
C LEU A 210 14.11 9.78 -1.70
N GLY A 211 13.11 10.63 -1.99
CA GLY A 211 12.15 10.39 -3.06
C GLY A 211 12.80 10.21 -4.44
N VAL A 212 13.86 10.97 -4.75
CA VAL A 212 14.64 10.78 -5.98
C VAL A 212 15.34 9.42 -6.01
N GLN A 213 15.97 9.02 -4.90
CA GLN A 213 16.67 7.74 -4.80
C GLN A 213 15.71 6.55 -4.93
N LEU A 214 14.58 6.59 -4.21
CA LEU A 214 13.52 5.60 -4.28
C LEU A 214 12.96 5.47 -5.69
N ALA A 215 12.65 6.58 -6.35
CA ALA A 215 12.11 6.58 -7.71
C ALA A 215 13.09 5.97 -8.72
N ALA A 216 14.38 6.32 -8.62
CA ALA A 216 15.42 5.75 -9.47
C ALA A 216 15.56 4.24 -9.26
N ARG A 217 15.65 3.80 -8.00
CA ARG A 217 15.82 2.39 -7.64
C ARG A 217 14.61 1.55 -8.05
N LYS A 218 13.40 2.07 -7.80
CA LYS A 218 12.15 1.47 -8.26
C LYS A 218 12.15 1.27 -9.77
N ALA A 219 12.55 2.29 -10.54
CA ALA A 219 12.60 2.20 -12.00
C ALA A 219 13.59 1.12 -12.49
N GLU A 220 14.76 1.00 -11.84
CA GLU A 220 15.73 -0.05 -12.14
C GLU A 220 15.17 -1.45 -11.88
N LEU A 221 14.54 -1.66 -10.72
CA LEU A 221 13.95 -2.94 -10.33
C LEU A 221 12.82 -3.35 -11.28
N MET A 222 11.92 -2.41 -11.60
CA MET A 222 10.83 -2.65 -12.55
C MET A 222 11.37 -2.98 -13.95
N ALA A 223 12.43 -2.32 -14.40
CA ALA A 223 13.06 -2.61 -15.68
C ALA A 223 13.79 -3.96 -15.70
N ALA A 224 14.32 -4.42 -14.56
CA ALA A 224 14.94 -5.74 -14.45
C ALA A 224 13.90 -6.87 -14.45
N ALA A 225 12.74 -6.67 -13.81
CA ALA A 225 11.66 -7.65 -13.77
C ALA A 225 10.89 -7.81 -15.09
N GLY A 226 10.95 -6.80 -15.98
CA GLY A 226 10.35 -6.85 -17.31
C GLY A 226 11.21 -7.53 -18.39
N LYS A 227 12.39 -8.05 -18.04
CA LYS A 227 13.29 -8.81 -18.93
C LYS A 227 13.08 -10.30 -18.76
#